data_AF-A0A1H3ZC17-F1
#
_entry.id   AF-A0A1H3ZC17-F1
#
_cell.length_a   1.000
_cell.length_b   1.000
_cell.length_c   1.000
_cell.angle_alpha   90.00
_cell.angle_beta   90.00
_cell.angle_gamma   90.00
#
_symmetry.space_group_name_H-M   'P 1'
#
loop_
_entity.id
_entity.type
_entity.pdbx_description
1 polymer ?
#
loop_
_entity_poly.entity_id
_entity_poly.type
_entity_poly.pdbx_seq_one_letter_code
_entity_poly.pdbx_strand_id
1 'polypeptide(L)'
;MNETKGLIFNIQRFSVHDGPGIRTVVFEKGCPLRCLWCANPESQIGKPQLAWTESKCIGCKSCINSDLKCNPHFNDEGLYWDEFNPDETDDIERICPSKALHVIGYETTVCDVITQINKDEIFYGDEEGGLTISGGEPLMQPKFTYQLLKEAKKHGISTAIETTGYGDTGDFIKIAGKLEYILMDIKTLDDSVHKRVTGVSNEVILNNFESIRKAYPNLPMHVRTPVIPRVNDTEDSIKSISEFLRCRKNVRYELLKYHRLGEPKYISLHRTYPMKEVELSDEVFELLKKYEFNNIS
;
A
#
# COMPACT_ATOMS: atom_id res chain seq x y z
N MET A 1 -1.09 15.41 23.62
CA MET A 1 -1.54 14.43 22.60
C MET A 1 -0.45 14.35 21.54
N ASN A 2 -0.31 13.23 20.84
CA ASN A 2 0.77 13.07 19.85
C ASN A 2 0.34 13.73 18.53
N GLU A 3 0.81 14.95 18.30
CA GLU A 3 0.50 15.78 17.12
C GLU A 3 1.40 15.47 15.91
N THR A 4 2.05 14.30 15.88
CA THR A 4 2.87 13.92 14.72
C THR A 4 1.94 13.74 13.52
N LYS A 5 2.19 14.53 12.48
CA LYS A 5 1.41 14.55 11.24
C LYS A 5 1.89 13.50 10.25
N GLY A 6 0.97 12.99 9.44
CA GLY A 6 1.22 12.08 8.32
C GLY A 6 0.18 12.28 7.23
N LEU A 7 0.51 11.83 6.01
CA LEU A 7 -0.35 11.93 4.84
C LEU A 7 -0.90 10.54 4.50
N ILE A 8 -2.21 10.36 4.66
CA ILE A 8 -2.90 9.09 4.39
C ILE A 8 -3.95 9.31 3.30
N PHE A 9 -4.40 8.24 2.65
CA PHE A 9 -5.48 8.33 1.67
C PHE A 9 -6.68 7.44 1.97
N ASN A 10 -6.55 6.49 2.90
CA ASN A 10 -7.65 5.63 3.30
C ASN A 10 -7.42 5.04 4.69
N ILE A 11 -8.51 4.78 5.42
CA ILE A 11 -8.54 3.92 6.59
C ILE A 11 -9.61 2.85 6.33
N GLN A 12 -9.17 1.61 6.10
CA GLN A 12 -10.06 0.50 5.80
C GLN A 12 -10.27 -0.35 7.04
N ARG A 13 -11.52 -0.52 7.44
CA ARG A 13 -11.92 -1.30 8.60
C ARG A 13 -12.23 -2.74 8.17
N PHE A 14 -12.13 -3.70 9.10
CA PHE A 14 -12.54 -5.09 8.89
C PHE A 14 -11.75 -5.87 7.83
N SER A 15 -10.46 -5.59 7.68
CA SER A 15 -9.62 -6.26 6.68
C SER A 15 -9.08 -7.59 7.23
N VAL A 16 -9.09 -8.65 6.41
CA VAL A 16 -8.74 -10.03 6.83
C VAL A 16 -7.53 -10.62 6.10
N HIS A 17 -6.95 -9.89 5.14
CA HIS A 17 -5.80 -10.33 4.35
C HIS A 17 -4.53 -9.51 4.64
N ASP A 18 -4.64 -8.48 5.47
CA ASP A 18 -3.59 -7.49 5.74
C ASP A 18 -2.86 -7.77 7.07
N GLY A 19 -2.82 -9.05 7.48
CA GLY A 19 -2.20 -9.55 8.71
C GLY A 19 -3.09 -10.50 9.51
N PRO A 20 -2.61 -10.98 10.67
CA PRO A 20 -3.37 -11.87 11.55
C PRO A 20 -4.67 -11.22 12.07
N GLY A 21 -5.73 -11.99 12.27
CA GLY A 21 -7.01 -11.50 12.77
C GLY A 21 -7.68 -10.44 11.89
N ILE A 22 -8.66 -9.73 12.48
CA ILE A 22 -9.36 -8.61 11.83
C ILE A 22 -8.57 -7.33 12.04
N ARG A 23 -8.25 -6.61 10.96
CA ARG A 23 -7.37 -5.44 11.02
C ARG A 23 -8.01 -4.18 10.47
N THR A 24 -7.70 -3.05 11.09
CA THR A 24 -7.90 -1.73 10.50
C THR A 24 -6.60 -1.32 9.82
N VAL A 25 -6.68 -1.05 8.52
CA VAL A 25 -5.53 -0.75 7.67
C VAL A 25 -5.49 0.75 7.41
N VAL A 26 -4.38 1.39 7.77
CA VAL A 26 -4.10 2.79 7.49
C VAL A 26 -3.21 2.87 6.26
N PHE A 27 -3.73 3.45 5.17
CA PHE A 27 -3.02 3.54 3.90
C PHE A 27 -2.30 4.89 3.78
N GLU A 28 -0.98 4.89 3.97
CA GLU A 28 -0.12 6.05 3.82
C GLU A 28 0.14 6.39 2.34
N LYS A 29 0.34 7.68 2.04
CA LYS A 29 0.79 8.15 0.71
C LYS A 29 2.32 8.20 0.63
N GLY A 30 2.82 8.23 -0.60
CA GLY A 30 4.23 8.15 -0.95
C GLY A 30 4.67 6.70 -1.16
N CYS A 31 5.17 6.39 -2.36
CA CYS A 31 5.87 5.14 -2.64
C CYS A 31 7.04 5.44 -3.57
N PRO A 32 8.26 4.94 -3.31
CA PRO A 32 9.38 5.13 -4.20
C PRO A 32 9.30 4.23 -5.45
N LEU A 33 8.54 3.14 -5.37
CA LEU A 33 8.34 2.22 -6.49
C LEU A 33 7.29 2.75 -7.47
N ARG A 34 7.43 2.35 -8.73
CA ARG A 34 6.50 2.54 -9.86
C ARG A 34 6.20 1.19 -10.50
N CYS A 35 5.75 0.23 -9.68
CA CYS A 35 5.42 -1.11 -10.14
C CYS A 35 4.41 -1.03 -11.30
N LEU A 36 4.69 -1.67 -12.43
CA LEU A 36 3.80 -1.67 -13.61
C LEU A 36 2.39 -2.20 -13.29
N TRP A 37 2.27 -3.03 -12.26
CA TRP A 37 1.02 -3.64 -11.78
C TRP A 37 0.47 -3.00 -10.49
N CYS A 38 0.96 -1.84 -10.06
CA CYS A 38 0.56 -1.23 -8.78
C CYS A 38 -0.97 -1.11 -8.68
N ALA A 39 -1.56 -1.68 -7.62
CA ALA A 39 -3.01 -1.66 -7.39
C ALA A 39 -3.52 -0.34 -6.77
N ASN A 40 -2.61 0.50 -6.27
CA ASN A 40 -2.91 1.77 -5.60
C ASN A 40 -2.06 2.91 -6.21
N PRO A 41 -2.21 3.27 -7.50
CA PRO A 41 -1.43 4.35 -8.12
C PRO A 41 -1.55 5.71 -7.40
N GLU A 42 -2.66 5.93 -6.69
CA GLU A 42 -2.94 7.10 -5.87
C GLU A 42 -2.03 7.21 -4.64
N SER A 43 -1.39 6.12 -4.22
CA SER A 43 -0.45 6.12 -3.10
C SER A 43 0.97 6.52 -3.52
N GLN A 44 1.30 6.51 -4.82
CA GLN A 44 2.69 6.69 -5.29
C GLN A 44 3.24 8.09 -5.02
N ILE A 45 2.40 9.12 -5.09
CA ILE A 45 2.79 10.51 -4.92
C ILE A 45 2.56 10.93 -3.46
N GLY A 46 3.59 11.50 -2.81
CA GLY A 46 3.56 11.98 -1.43
C GLY A 46 2.89 13.35 -1.24
N LYS A 47 1.86 13.66 -2.03
CA LYS A 47 1.03 14.87 -1.90
C LYS A 47 -0.41 14.56 -2.30
N PRO A 48 -1.42 15.28 -1.76
CA PRO A 48 -2.81 15.14 -2.19
C PRO A 48 -2.96 15.32 -3.71
N GLN A 49 -3.93 14.64 -4.29
CA GLN A 49 -4.17 14.66 -5.73
C GLN A 49 -5.66 14.71 -6.02
N LEU A 50 -6.04 15.44 -7.06
CA LEU A 50 -7.41 15.38 -7.58
C LEU A 50 -7.64 14.06 -8.32
N ALA A 51 -8.85 13.53 -8.21
CA ALA A 51 -9.29 12.34 -8.93
C ALA A 51 -10.76 12.48 -9.34
N TRP A 52 -11.13 11.82 -10.43
CA TRP A 52 -12.50 11.76 -10.91
C TRP A 52 -12.95 10.33 -11.16
N THR A 53 -14.02 9.91 -10.48
CA THR A 53 -14.65 8.60 -10.71
C THR A 53 -15.89 8.76 -11.58
N GLU A 54 -15.77 8.39 -12.85
CA GLU A 54 -16.85 8.49 -13.85
C GLU A 54 -18.17 7.87 -13.37
N SER A 55 -18.12 6.67 -12.81
CA SER A 55 -19.32 5.94 -12.35
C SER A 55 -20.09 6.63 -11.22
N LYS A 56 -19.48 7.61 -10.54
CA LYS A 56 -20.14 8.45 -9.53
C LYS A 56 -20.66 9.76 -10.11
N CYS A 57 -20.28 10.14 -11.33
CA CYS A 57 -20.64 11.44 -11.89
C CYS A 57 -22.12 11.46 -12.32
N ILE A 58 -22.89 12.39 -11.75
CA ILE A 58 -24.31 12.58 -12.09
C ILE A 58 -24.55 13.63 -13.17
N GLY A 59 -23.49 14.14 -13.82
CA GLY A 59 -23.60 15.12 -14.91
C GLY A 59 -24.14 16.50 -14.49
N CYS A 60 -24.11 16.86 -13.20
CA CYS A 60 -24.65 18.12 -12.70
C CYS A 60 -23.88 19.38 -13.16
N LYS A 61 -22.64 19.22 -13.64
CA LYS A 61 -21.75 20.29 -14.12
C LYS A 61 -21.41 21.36 -13.07
N SER A 62 -21.67 21.13 -11.79
CA SER A 62 -21.33 22.09 -10.72
C SER A 62 -19.83 22.39 -10.67
N CYS A 63 -18.96 21.40 -10.93
CA CYS A 63 -17.52 21.60 -10.95
C CYS A 63 -17.08 22.59 -12.05
N ILE A 64 -17.54 22.41 -13.29
CA ILE A 64 -17.14 23.27 -14.41
C ILE A 64 -17.78 24.67 -14.38
N ASN A 65 -18.87 24.82 -13.62
CA ASN A 65 -19.58 26.09 -13.42
C ASN A 65 -19.19 26.77 -12.09
N SER A 66 -18.02 26.45 -11.54
CA SER A 66 -17.52 26.99 -10.28
C SER A 66 -16.20 27.73 -10.48
N ASP A 67 -15.82 28.52 -9.48
CA ASP A 67 -14.57 29.29 -9.47
C ASP A 67 -13.36 28.47 -8.99
N LEU A 68 -13.38 27.14 -9.18
CA LEU A 68 -12.26 26.27 -8.82
C LEU A 68 -11.01 26.64 -9.62
N LYS A 69 -9.88 26.77 -8.92
CA LYS A 69 -8.58 27.14 -9.49
C LYS A 69 -8.02 26.03 -10.37
N CYS A 70 -8.38 24.77 -10.12
CA CYS A 70 -8.00 23.65 -10.98
C CYS A 70 -8.68 23.66 -12.35
N ASN A 71 -9.60 24.59 -12.61
CA ASN A 71 -10.24 24.81 -13.91
C ASN A 71 -10.79 23.50 -14.54
N PRO A 72 -11.72 22.82 -13.87
CA PRO A 72 -12.26 21.55 -14.35
C PRO A 72 -13.05 21.75 -15.66
N HIS A 73 -12.83 20.89 -16.65
CA HIS A 73 -13.46 20.97 -17.97
C HIS A 73 -13.70 19.58 -18.56
N PHE A 74 -14.77 19.42 -19.34
CA PHE A 74 -15.05 18.15 -20.03
C PHE A 74 -14.45 18.13 -21.43
N ASN A 75 -13.95 16.97 -21.84
CA ASN A 75 -13.64 16.63 -23.23
C ASN A 75 -14.29 15.27 -23.60
N ASP A 76 -13.92 14.70 -24.75
CA ASP A 76 -14.49 13.44 -25.26
C ASP A 76 -14.17 12.21 -24.37
N GLU A 77 -13.16 12.31 -23.50
CA GLU A 77 -12.69 11.21 -22.64
C GLU A 77 -13.12 11.33 -21.17
N GLY A 78 -13.63 12.49 -20.74
CA GLY A 78 -14.10 12.69 -19.36
C GLY A 78 -13.88 14.09 -18.81
N LEU A 79 -13.87 14.18 -17.48
CA LEU A 79 -13.62 15.43 -16.75
C LEU A 79 -12.12 15.60 -16.49
N TYR A 80 -11.50 16.63 -17.07
CA TYR A 80 -10.11 17.01 -16.89
C TYR A 80 -9.96 18.29 -16.06
N TRP A 81 -8.75 18.59 -15.64
CA TRP A 81 -8.39 19.78 -14.88
C TRP A 81 -6.92 20.14 -15.16
N ASP A 82 -6.55 21.38 -14.84
CA ASP A 82 -5.19 21.89 -15.00
C ASP A 82 -4.30 21.38 -13.84
N GLU A 83 -3.87 22.26 -12.94
CA GLU A 83 -3.12 21.88 -11.74
C GLU A 83 -4.01 21.97 -10.49
N PHE A 84 -3.98 20.91 -9.67
CA PHE A 84 -4.69 20.90 -8.39
C PHE A 84 -4.00 21.81 -7.37
N ASN A 85 -4.76 22.74 -6.78
CA ASN A 85 -4.31 23.58 -5.69
C ASN A 85 -4.81 23.02 -4.34
N PRO A 86 -3.93 22.60 -3.42
CA PRO A 86 -4.34 22.09 -2.10
C PRO A 86 -5.27 23.01 -1.30
N ASP A 87 -5.19 24.32 -1.50
CA ASP A 87 -6.03 25.30 -0.80
C ASP A 87 -7.52 25.23 -1.20
N GLU A 88 -7.85 24.53 -2.29
CA GLU A 88 -9.23 24.39 -2.80
C GLU A 88 -9.88 23.04 -2.43
N THR A 89 -9.23 22.25 -1.56
CA THR A 89 -9.70 20.90 -1.17
C THR A 89 -11.15 20.91 -0.68
N ASP A 90 -11.47 21.81 0.26
CA ASP A 90 -12.82 21.91 0.83
C ASP A 90 -13.86 22.36 -0.21
N ASP A 91 -13.44 23.22 -1.14
CA ASP A 91 -14.31 23.70 -2.23
C ASP A 91 -14.64 22.56 -3.20
N ILE A 92 -13.67 21.70 -3.55
CA ILE A 92 -13.88 20.51 -4.37
C ILE A 92 -14.86 19.54 -3.70
N GLU A 93 -14.67 19.25 -2.42
CA GLU A 93 -15.54 18.32 -1.70
C GLU A 93 -16.98 18.85 -1.61
N ARG A 94 -17.15 20.17 -1.48
CA ARG A 94 -18.45 20.82 -1.42
C ARG A 94 -19.15 20.90 -2.78
N ILE A 95 -18.41 21.16 -3.86
CA ILE A 95 -19.00 21.43 -5.18
C ILE A 95 -19.54 20.17 -5.86
N CYS A 96 -18.95 19.00 -5.58
CA CYS A 96 -19.32 17.74 -6.22
C CYS A 96 -20.26 16.92 -5.33
N PRO A 97 -21.59 17.03 -5.49
CA PRO A 97 -22.55 16.39 -4.57
C PRO A 97 -22.44 14.86 -4.55
N SER A 98 -22.03 14.24 -5.66
CA SER A 98 -21.84 12.80 -5.76
C SER A 98 -20.41 12.34 -5.40
N LYS A 99 -19.51 13.28 -5.07
CA LYS A 99 -18.09 13.04 -4.83
C LYS A 99 -17.40 12.30 -5.98
N ALA A 100 -17.86 12.54 -7.21
CA ALA A 100 -17.20 12.04 -8.41
C ALA A 100 -15.84 12.70 -8.59
N LEU A 101 -15.79 14.03 -8.56
CA LEU A 101 -14.56 14.81 -8.40
C LEU A 101 -14.24 14.90 -6.91
N HIS A 102 -13.05 14.47 -6.52
CA HIS A 102 -12.65 14.40 -5.11
C HIS A 102 -11.12 14.44 -4.95
N VAL A 103 -10.65 14.85 -3.77
CA VAL A 103 -9.23 14.83 -3.44
C VAL A 103 -8.86 13.50 -2.78
N ILE A 104 -7.79 12.88 -3.25
CA ILE A 104 -7.20 11.68 -2.68
C ILE A 104 -5.94 12.04 -1.90
N GLY A 105 -6.01 11.83 -0.59
CA GLY A 105 -4.93 12.11 0.34
C GLY A 105 -5.23 13.32 1.20
N TYR A 106 -5.06 13.17 2.51
CA TYR A 106 -5.25 14.25 3.47
C TYR A 106 -4.24 14.10 4.61
N GLU A 107 -3.85 15.24 5.17
CA GLU A 107 -3.01 15.26 6.36
C GLU A 107 -3.85 14.90 7.60
N THR A 108 -3.28 14.07 8.47
CA THR A 108 -3.90 13.65 9.72
C THR A 108 -2.85 13.62 10.83
N THR A 109 -3.27 13.52 12.08
CA THR A 109 -2.37 13.31 13.22
C THR A 109 -2.42 11.87 13.72
N VAL A 110 -1.37 11.44 14.43
CA VAL A 110 -1.40 10.15 15.15
C VAL A 110 -2.59 10.10 16.11
N CYS A 111 -2.92 11.21 16.78
CA CYS A 111 -4.07 11.28 17.67
C CYS A 111 -5.38 10.96 16.94
N ASP A 112 -5.62 11.61 15.79
CA ASP A 112 -6.84 11.43 15.01
C ASP A 112 -6.99 10.00 14.48
N VAL A 113 -5.89 9.41 14.00
CA VAL A 113 -5.90 8.02 13.53
C VAL A 113 -6.22 7.07 14.68
N ILE A 114 -5.58 7.23 15.84
CA ILE A 114 -5.85 6.41 17.03
C ILE A 114 -7.32 6.53 17.46
N THR A 115 -7.86 7.75 17.50
CA THR A 115 -9.28 7.98 17.79
C THR A 115 -10.21 7.27 16.79
N GLN A 116 -9.83 7.19 15.52
CA GLN A 116 -10.61 6.47 14.52
C GLN A 116 -10.52 4.94 14.69
N ILE A 117 -9.32 4.38 14.83
CA ILE A 117 -9.13 2.92 14.93
C ILE A 117 -9.58 2.34 16.27
N ASN A 118 -9.66 3.13 17.34
CA ASN A 118 -10.24 2.69 18.62
C ASN A 118 -11.74 2.40 18.50
N LYS A 119 -12.43 2.99 17.52
CA LYS A 119 -13.84 2.66 17.24
C LYS A 119 -14.00 1.22 16.74
N ASP A 120 -12.91 0.56 16.36
CA ASP A 120 -12.87 -0.82 15.90
C ASP A 120 -12.42 -1.82 16.96
N GLU A 121 -12.07 -1.38 18.17
CA GLU A 121 -11.46 -2.22 19.20
C GLU A 121 -12.23 -3.52 19.45
N ILE A 122 -13.57 -3.43 19.51
CA ILE A 122 -14.48 -4.56 19.71
C ILE A 122 -14.40 -5.64 18.61
N PHE A 123 -13.86 -5.30 17.44
CA PHE A 123 -13.79 -6.20 16.28
C PHE A 123 -12.42 -6.84 16.11
N TYR A 124 -11.38 -6.37 16.81
CA TYR A 124 -10.06 -6.98 16.75
C TYR A 124 -10.04 -8.40 17.33
N GLY A 125 -11.04 -8.74 18.15
CA GLY A 125 -11.18 -10.05 18.77
C GLY A 125 -10.10 -10.30 19.83
N ASP A 126 -10.16 -11.45 20.47
CA ASP A 126 -9.40 -11.67 21.71
C ASP A 126 -7.90 -11.88 21.52
N GLU A 127 -7.39 -12.27 20.33
CA GLU A 127 -5.97 -12.70 20.28
C GLU A 127 -5.10 -12.25 19.09
N GLU A 128 -5.63 -11.70 17.97
CA GLU A 128 -4.74 -11.41 16.83
C GLU A 128 -5.04 -10.15 16.00
N GLY A 129 -6.22 -9.54 16.08
CA GLY A 129 -6.57 -8.36 15.28
C GLY A 129 -5.90 -7.06 15.74
N GLY A 130 -6.02 -6.00 14.93
CA GLY A 130 -5.49 -4.68 15.31
C GLY A 130 -5.15 -3.77 14.14
N LEU A 131 -4.05 -3.04 14.23
CA LEU A 131 -3.63 -2.06 13.22
C LEU A 131 -2.66 -2.67 12.20
N THR A 132 -2.88 -2.41 10.91
CA THR A 132 -1.86 -2.54 9.86
C THR A 132 -1.58 -1.20 9.21
N ILE A 133 -0.32 -0.86 9.02
CA ILE A 133 0.07 0.30 8.20
C ILE A 133 0.47 -0.21 6.81
N SER A 134 -0.21 0.28 5.76
CA SER A 134 -0.02 -0.07 4.35
C SER A 134 -0.09 1.20 3.48
N GLY A 135 -0.48 1.10 2.20
CA GLY A 135 -0.63 2.25 1.31
C GLY A 135 0.34 2.27 0.15
N GLY A 136 1.22 3.25 0.17
CA GLY A 136 2.38 3.33 -0.69
C GLY A 136 3.52 2.53 -0.08
N GLU A 137 4.44 3.22 0.56
CA GLU A 137 5.52 2.64 1.33
C GLU A 137 5.61 3.35 2.68
N PRO A 138 5.22 2.71 3.80
CA PRO A 138 5.26 3.32 5.12
C PRO A 138 6.65 3.85 5.51
N LEU A 139 7.73 3.26 4.98
CA LEU A 139 9.09 3.75 5.22
C LEU A 139 9.38 5.11 4.56
N MET A 140 8.45 5.68 3.79
CA MET A 140 8.51 7.06 3.30
C MET A 140 8.01 8.09 4.31
N GLN A 141 7.30 7.66 5.36
CA GLN A 141 6.88 8.54 6.47
C GLN A 141 7.31 7.97 7.83
N PRO A 142 8.61 7.64 8.01
CA PRO A 142 9.08 6.80 9.11
C PRO A 142 8.77 7.37 10.49
N LYS A 143 8.77 8.70 10.64
CA LYS A 143 8.41 9.37 11.89
C LYS A 143 6.94 9.16 12.24
N PHE A 144 6.03 9.32 11.27
CA PHE A 144 4.60 9.13 11.48
C PHE A 144 4.29 7.66 11.77
N THR A 145 4.78 6.74 10.93
CA THR A 145 4.64 5.30 11.08
C THR A 145 5.11 4.83 12.46
N TYR A 146 6.32 5.22 12.89
CA TYR A 146 6.85 4.85 14.21
C TYR A 146 5.97 5.36 15.35
N GLN A 147 5.52 6.62 15.29
CA GLN A 147 4.70 7.22 16.34
C GLN A 147 3.31 6.60 16.40
N LEU A 148 2.72 6.28 15.25
CA LEU A 148 1.43 5.60 15.17
C LEU A 148 1.49 4.20 15.78
N LEU A 149 2.47 3.38 15.41
CA LEU A 149 2.68 2.05 15.99
C LEU A 149 2.94 2.11 17.50
N LYS A 150 3.78 3.07 17.93
CA LYS A 150 4.06 3.30 19.35
C LYS A 150 2.81 3.66 20.13
N GLU A 151 1.94 4.50 19.57
CA GLU A 151 0.69 4.90 20.22
C GLU A 151 -0.31 3.75 20.23
N ALA A 152 -0.50 3.04 19.11
CA ALA A 152 -1.38 1.87 19.03
C ALA A 152 -1.06 0.83 20.12
N LYS A 153 0.22 0.55 20.36
CA LYS A 153 0.64 -0.36 21.43
C LYS A 153 0.28 0.11 22.83
N LYS A 154 0.25 1.42 23.11
CA LYS A 154 -0.20 1.93 24.42
C LYS A 154 -1.69 1.70 24.65
N HIS A 155 -2.46 1.60 23.58
CA HIS A 155 -3.89 1.28 23.60
C HIS A 155 -4.14 -0.24 23.51
N GLY A 156 -3.11 -1.07 23.65
CA GLY A 156 -3.24 -2.53 23.60
C GLY A 156 -3.52 -3.10 22.20
N ILE A 157 -3.37 -2.29 21.14
CA ILE A 157 -3.64 -2.72 19.77
C ILE A 157 -2.43 -3.43 19.19
N SER A 158 -2.62 -4.67 18.72
CA SER A 158 -1.59 -5.43 17.99
C SER A 158 -1.23 -4.72 16.67
N THR A 159 0.04 -4.80 16.28
CA THR A 159 0.64 -3.94 15.24
C THR A 159 1.29 -4.73 14.11
N ALA A 160 0.89 -4.44 12.88
CA ALA A 160 1.43 -4.99 11.65
C ALA A 160 1.82 -3.90 10.65
N ILE A 161 2.67 -4.27 9.69
CA ILE A 161 3.03 -3.41 8.55
C ILE A 161 2.92 -4.20 7.25
N GLU A 162 2.50 -3.54 6.18
CA GLU A 162 2.73 -3.98 4.81
C GLU A 162 3.74 -3.05 4.15
N THR A 163 4.84 -3.62 3.66
CA THR A 163 5.96 -2.82 3.13
C THR A 163 6.62 -3.53 1.97
N THR A 164 7.20 -2.75 1.05
CA THR A 164 8.17 -3.27 0.09
C THR A 164 9.53 -3.49 0.73
N GLY A 165 9.76 -2.91 1.92
CA GLY A 165 11.04 -2.84 2.61
C GLY A 165 12.00 -1.82 2.00
N TYR A 166 11.54 -0.94 1.11
CA TYR A 166 12.37 0.11 0.53
C TYR A 166 12.38 1.36 1.41
N GLY A 167 13.50 1.63 2.07
CA GLY A 167 13.66 2.79 2.95
C GLY A 167 14.96 2.74 3.74
N ASP A 168 15.17 3.72 4.62
CA ASP A 168 16.34 3.74 5.51
C ASP A 168 16.34 2.53 6.46
N THR A 169 17.46 1.81 6.51
CA THR A 169 17.61 0.62 7.34
C THR A 169 17.48 0.93 8.83
N GLY A 170 18.02 2.05 9.29
CA GLY A 170 17.98 2.44 10.69
C GLY A 170 16.56 2.74 11.16
N ASP A 171 15.79 3.45 10.35
CA ASP A 171 14.38 3.71 10.62
C ASP A 171 13.52 2.45 10.54
N PHE A 172 13.77 1.56 9.56
CA PHE A 172 13.04 0.30 9.49
C PHE A 172 13.33 -0.60 10.71
N ILE A 173 14.57 -0.67 11.20
CA ILE A 173 14.88 -1.39 12.45
C ILE A 173 14.10 -0.80 13.63
N LYS A 174 14.05 0.53 13.79
CA LYS A 174 13.27 1.17 14.87
C LYS A 174 11.78 0.87 14.78
N ILE A 175 11.24 0.90 13.57
CA ILE A 175 9.83 0.58 13.27
C ILE A 175 9.54 -0.89 13.57
N ALA A 176 10.40 -1.81 13.12
CA ALA A 176 10.27 -3.25 13.38
C ALA A 176 10.25 -3.59 14.87
N GLY A 177 10.98 -2.84 15.71
CA GLY A 177 10.90 -2.95 17.17
C GLY A 177 9.55 -2.56 17.79
N LYS A 178 8.60 -2.08 16.99
CA LYS A 178 7.20 -1.81 17.39
C LYS A 178 6.20 -2.77 16.77
N LEU A 179 6.61 -3.67 15.89
CA LEU A 179 5.70 -4.59 15.21
C LEU A 179 5.56 -5.93 15.94
N GLU A 180 4.46 -6.60 15.66
CA GLU A 180 4.21 -8.02 15.98
C GLU A 180 4.13 -8.87 14.71
N TYR A 181 3.89 -8.25 13.55
CA TYR A 181 3.84 -8.94 12.27
C TYR A 181 4.35 -8.04 11.13
N ILE A 182 5.04 -8.62 10.16
CA ILE A 182 5.45 -7.91 8.94
C ILE A 182 4.89 -8.66 7.73
N LEU A 183 4.20 -7.96 6.84
CA LEU A 183 3.99 -8.38 5.46
C LEU A 183 5.01 -7.65 4.59
N MET A 184 5.90 -8.39 3.92
CA MET A 184 6.97 -7.81 3.12
C MET A 184 6.93 -8.35 1.70
N ASP A 185 6.94 -7.46 0.71
CA ASP A 185 6.91 -7.89 -0.69
C ASP A 185 8.33 -8.08 -1.25
N ILE A 186 8.65 -9.29 -1.70
CA ILE A 186 9.82 -9.55 -2.55
C ILE A 186 9.33 -9.87 -3.96
N LYS A 187 9.60 -8.97 -4.91
CA LYS A 187 9.00 -9.03 -6.25
C LYS A 187 9.85 -9.86 -7.22
N THR A 188 11.17 -9.75 -7.13
CA THR A 188 12.15 -10.56 -7.89
C THR A 188 13.53 -10.43 -7.25
N LEU A 189 14.38 -11.45 -7.37
CA LEU A 189 15.79 -11.39 -6.97
C LEU A 189 16.70 -10.79 -8.06
N ASP A 190 16.26 -10.80 -9.33
CA ASP A 190 16.99 -10.15 -10.42
C ASP A 190 16.81 -8.63 -10.34
N ASP A 191 17.86 -7.92 -9.92
CA ASP A 191 17.87 -6.47 -9.75
C ASP A 191 17.61 -5.72 -11.07
N SER A 192 18.10 -6.25 -12.20
CA SER A 192 17.89 -5.63 -13.52
C SER A 192 16.41 -5.69 -13.92
N VAL A 193 15.76 -6.82 -13.63
CA VAL A 193 14.31 -6.98 -13.80
C VAL A 193 13.57 -6.05 -12.83
N HIS A 194 13.98 -6.01 -11.57
CA HIS A 194 13.36 -5.16 -10.55
C HIS A 194 13.38 -3.67 -10.93
N LYS A 195 14.55 -3.15 -11.33
CA LYS A 195 14.71 -1.77 -11.81
C LYS A 195 13.80 -1.48 -12.99
N ARG A 196 13.75 -2.39 -13.96
CA ARG A 196 12.91 -2.22 -15.16
C ARG A 196 11.42 -2.12 -14.84
N VAL A 197 10.92 -2.93 -13.92
CA VAL A 197 9.46 -3.06 -13.67
C VAL A 197 8.94 -2.27 -12.47
N THR A 198 9.84 -1.78 -11.61
CA THR A 198 9.48 -0.99 -10.42
C THR A 198 10.15 0.38 -10.37
N GLY A 199 11.13 0.66 -11.22
CA GLY A 199 11.88 1.91 -11.24
C GLY A 199 13.02 2.03 -10.21
N VAL A 200 13.20 1.03 -9.33
CA VAL A 200 14.25 1.06 -8.28
C VAL A 200 14.98 -0.28 -8.15
N SER A 201 16.15 -0.26 -7.53
CA SER A 201 16.89 -1.49 -7.19
C SER A 201 16.21 -2.30 -6.08
N ASN A 202 16.35 -3.62 -6.11
CA ASN A 202 15.95 -4.47 -4.98
C ASN A 202 17.02 -4.58 -3.89
N GLU A 203 18.23 -4.05 -4.08
CA GLU A 203 19.33 -4.20 -3.12
C GLU A 203 18.97 -3.64 -1.74
N VAL A 204 18.33 -2.47 -1.70
CA VAL A 204 17.85 -1.86 -0.44
C VAL A 204 16.83 -2.78 0.25
N ILE A 205 15.92 -3.37 -0.52
CA ILE A 205 14.87 -4.27 -0.02
C ILE A 205 15.49 -5.53 0.57
N LEU A 206 16.42 -6.17 -0.14
CA LEU A 206 17.08 -7.39 0.31
C LEU A 206 18.01 -7.13 1.50
N ASN A 207 18.73 -6.01 1.51
CA ASN A 207 19.55 -5.58 2.66
C ASN A 207 18.68 -5.32 3.90
N ASN A 208 17.52 -4.71 3.72
CA ASN A 208 16.57 -4.46 4.81
C ASN A 208 15.94 -5.76 5.32
N PHE A 209 15.58 -6.69 4.44
CA PHE A 209 15.15 -8.03 4.82
C PHE A 209 16.18 -8.70 5.75
N GLU A 210 17.44 -8.78 5.32
CA GLU A 210 18.52 -9.37 6.13
C GLU A 210 18.74 -8.64 7.45
N SER A 211 18.70 -7.31 7.43
CA SER A 211 18.88 -6.47 8.62
C SER A 211 17.76 -6.71 9.65
N ILE A 212 16.50 -6.82 9.22
CA ILE A 212 15.39 -7.13 10.11
C ILE A 212 15.48 -8.57 10.62
N ARG A 213 15.81 -9.55 9.77
CA ARG A 213 15.99 -10.94 10.23
C ARG A 213 17.10 -11.07 11.26
N LYS A 214 18.17 -10.28 11.13
CA LYS A 214 19.26 -10.22 12.12
C LYS A 214 18.85 -9.53 13.42
N ALA A 215 18.15 -8.40 13.35
CA ALA A 215 17.77 -7.61 14.53
C ALA A 215 16.60 -8.24 15.32
N TYR A 216 15.65 -8.86 14.61
CA TYR A 216 14.42 -9.41 15.17
C TYR A 216 14.13 -10.82 14.62
N PRO A 217 14.98 -11.82 14.93
CA PRO A 217 14.87 -13.18 14.35
C PRO A 217 13.59 -13.92 14.71
N ASN A 218 12.89 -13.46 15.77
CA ASN A 218 11.63 -14.06 16.19
C ASN A 218 10.39 -13.31 15.67
N LEU A 219 10.55 -12.13 15.05
CA LEU A 219 9.41 -11.35 14.54
C LEU A 219 8.81 -12.04 13.31
N PRO A 220 7.55 -12.53 13.36
CA PRO A 220 6.90 -13.16 12.22
C PRO A 220 6.91 -12.25 10.99
N MET A 221 7.33 -12.82 9.87
CA MET A 221 7.35 -12.13 8.58
C MET A 221 6.70 -12.98 7.52
N HIS A 222 5.65 -12.45 6.93
CA HIS A 222 4.98 -12.99 5.77
C HIS A 222 5.55 -12.32 4.52
N VAL A 223 6.43 -13.03 3.83
CA VAL A 223 6.93 -12.58 2.55
C VAL A 223 5.93 -12.93 1.45
N ARG A 224 5.61 -11.96 0.59
CA ARG A 224 4.67 -12.12 -0.51
C ARG A 224 5.34 -11.82 -1.84
N THR A 225 5.01 -12.59 -2.87
CA THR A 225 5.43 -12.30 -4.25
C THR A 225 4.21 -12.24 -5.16
N PRO A 226 3.85 -11.07 -5.71
CA PRO A 226 2.90 -11.04 -6.81
C PRO A 226 3.51 -11.72 -8.03
N VAL A 227 2.79 -12.70 -8.59
CA VAL A 227 3.21 -13.42 -9.79
C VAL A 227 2.71 -12.64 -11.00
N ILE A 228 3.63 -11.99 -11.69
CA ILE A 228 3.37 -11.06 -12.78
C ILE A 228 3.80 -11.70 -14.10
N PRO A 229 2.88 -11.82 -15.08
CA PRO A 229 3.20 -12.45 -16.34
C PRO A 229 4.35 -11.76 -17.07
N ARG A 230 5.25 -12.55 -17.66
CA ARG A 230 6.45 -12.11 -18.40
C ARG A 230 7.47 -11.35 -17.52
N VAL A 231 7.35 -11.43 -16.20
CA VAL A 231 8.26 -10.78 -15.25
C VAL A 231 8.87 -11.80 -14.31
N ASN A 232 8.05 -12.54 -13.58
CA ASN A 232 8.50 -13.53 -12.58
C ASN A 232 7.60 -14.77 -12.53
N ASP A 233 6.78 -15.00 -13.57
CA ASP A 233 5.85 -16.13 -13.72
C ASP A 233 6.52 -17.44 -14.17
N THR A 234 7.82 -17.59 -13.89
CA THR A 234 8.58 -18.81 -14.21
C THR A 234 8.93 -19.58 -12.95
N GLU A 235 9.08 -20.90 -13.07
CA GLU A 235 9.50 -21.73 -11.94
C GLU A 235 10.85 -21.27 -11.38
N ASP A 236 11.84 -20.97 -12.22
CA ASP A 236 13.16 -20.54 -11.77
C ASP A 236 13.10 -19.24 -10.95
N SER A 237 12.33 -18.25 -11.41
CA SER A 237 12.15 -16.99 -10.69
C SER A 237 11.56 -17.22 -9.30
N ILE A 238 10.45 -17.96 -9.20
CA ILE A 238 9.77 -18.19 -7.91
C ILE A 238 10.56 -19.13 -7.00
N LYS A 239 11.15 -20.19 -7.56
CA LYS A 239 12.00 -21.13 -6.83
C LYS A 239 13.18 -20.41 -6.19
N SER A 240 13.85 -19.51 -6.90
CA SER A 240 14.98 -18.75 -6.37
C SER A 240 14.60 -17.91 -5.15
N ILE A 241 13.43 -17.25 -5.17
CA ILE A 241 12.89 -16.50 -4.03
C ILE A 241 12.59 -17.47 -2.87
N SER A 242 11.91 -18.58 -3.14
CA SER A 242 11.58 -19.59 -2.13
C SER A 242 12.85 -20.12 -1.44
N GLU A 243 13.89 -20.45 -2.20
CA GLU A 243 15.17 -20.94 -1.67
C GLU A 243 15.91 -19.88 -0.84
N PHE A 244 15.90 -18.62 -1.27
CA PHE A 244 16.44 -17.49 -0.50
C PHE A 244 15.78 -17.34 0.88
N LEU A 245 14.47 -17.61 0.97
CA LEU A 245 13.66 -17.44 2.18
C LEU A 245 13.60 -18.68 3.09
N ARG A 246 13.68 -19.89 2.54
CA ARG A 246 13.33 -21.15 3.24
C ARG A 246 14.17 -21.43 4.48
N CYS A 247 15.43 -20.98 4.51
CA CYS A 247 16.32 -21.18 5.66
C CYS A 247 16.11 -20.16 6.80
N ARG A 248 15.12 -19.27 6.70
CA ARG A 248 14.88 -18.22 7.69
C ARG A 248 13.80 -18.64 8.69
N LYS A 249 14.10 -18.42 9.98
CA LYS A 249 13.14 -18.65 11.07
C LYS A 249 12.00 -17.63 11.00
N ASN A 250 10.78 -18.05 11.34
CA ASN A 250 9.61 -17.17 11.43
C ASN A 250 9.34 -16.40 10.14
N VAL A 251 9.52 -17.09 9.02
CA VAL A 251 9.19 -16.60 7.68
C VAL A 251 8.15 -17.52 7.06
N ARG A 252 7.06 -16.93 6.56
CA ARG A 252 6.11 -17.56 5.65
C ARG A 252 6.30 -16.96 4.27
N TYR A 253 6.11 -17.75 3.23
CA TYR A 253 6.14 -17.31 1.84
C TYR A 253 4.85 -17.67 1.11
N GLU A 254 4.21 -16.67 0.51
CA GLU A 254 2.94 -16.77 -0.23
C GLU A 254 3.03 -16.06 -1.60
N LEU A 255 2.38 -16.65 -2.60
CA LEU A 255 2.24 -16.04 -3.92
C LEU A 255 0.91 -15.29 -4.02
N LEU A 256 0.94 -14.11 -4.62
CA LEU A 256 -0.27 -13.34 -4.92
C LEU A 256 -0.58 -13.44 -6.41
N LYS A 257 -1.80 -13.89 -6.72
CA LYS A 257 -2.26 -13.96 -8.10
C LYS A 257 -2.43 -12.55 -8.65
N TYR A 258 -1.84 -12.29 -9.81
CA TYR A 258 -2.04 -11.01 -10.49
C TYR A 258 -3.51 -10.79 -10.87
N HIS A 259 -3.99 -9.58 -10.62
CA HIS A 259 -5.33 -9.13 -10.99
C HIS A 259 -5.30 -7.66 -11.46
N ARG A 260 -6.27 -7.27 -12.29
CA ARG A 260 -6.38 -5.90 -12.83
C ARG A 260 -7.25 -4.95 -12.00
N LEU A 261 -7.53 -5.28 -10.73
CA LEU A 261 -8.41 -4.48 -9.85
C LEU A 261 -7.96 -3.03 -9.64
N GLY A 262 -6.70 -2.69 -9.94
CA GLY A 262 -6.19 -1.32 -9.86
C GLY A 262 -6.52 -0.43 -11.07
N GLU A 263 -6.93 -0.98 -12.21
CA GLU A 263 -7.13 -0.21 -13.46
C GLU A 263 -8.10 0.99 -13.31
N PRO A 264 -9.26 0.87 -12.63
CA PRO A 264 -10.16 2.01 -12.43
C PRO A 264 -9.51 3.20 -11.71
N LYS A 265 -8.52 2.95 -10.85
CA LYS A 265 -7.80 4.00 -10.10
C LYS A 265 -6.82 4.76 -10.98
N TYR A 266 -6.26 4.12 -12.01
CA TYR A 266 -5.44 4.83 -13.01
C TYR A 266 -6.30 5.78 -13.82
N ILE A 267 -7.45 5.30 -14.28
CA ILE A 267 -8.43 6.10 -15.03
C ILE A 267 -8.84 7.31 -14.20
N SER A 268 -9.14 7.14 -12.91
CA SER A 268 -9.55 8.26 -12.06
C SER A 268 -8.47 9.33 -11.84
N LEU A 269 -7.21 8.98 -12.10
CA LEU A 269 -6.06 9.89 -11.99
C LEU A 269 -5.58 10.39 -13.36
N HIS A 270 -6.32 10.10 -14.44
CA HIS A 270 -5.92 10.35 -15.84
C HIS A 270 -4.55 9.75 -16.17
N ARG A 271 -4.33 8.51 -15.75
CA ARG A 271 -3.11 7.75 -16.04
C ARG A 271 -3.45 6.53 -16.89
N THR A 272 -2.54 6.15 -17.76
CA THR A 272 -2.60 4.88 -18.48
C THR A 272 -2.15 3.74 -17.58
N TYR A 273 -2.93 2.66 -17.50
CA TYR A 273 -2.52 1.44 -16.80
C TYR A 273 -1.55 0.62 -17.68
N PRO A 274 -0.29 0.36 -17.25
CA PRO A 274 0.71 -0.25 -18.12
C PRO A 274 0.43 -1.72 -18.50
N MET A 275 -0.40 -2.43 -17.72
CA MET A 275 -0.57 -3.89 -17.82
C MET A 275 -1.98 -4.30 -18.32
N LYS A 276 -2.67 -3.41 -19.04
CA LYS A 276 -4.08 -3.55 -19.43
C LYS A 276 -4.45 -4.87 -20.14
N GLU A 277 -3.55 -5.44 -20.93
CA GLU A 277 -3.80 -6.66 -21.73
C GLU A 277 -3.10 -7.90 -21.18
N VAL A 278 -2.47 -7.80 -20.00
CA VAL A 278 -1.69 -8.89 -19.43
C VAL A 278 -2.58 -9.79 -18.57
N GLU A 279 -2.49 -11.11 -18.72
CA GLU A 279 -3.24 -12.10 -17.91
C GLU A 279 -2.30 -13.19 -17.43
N LEU A 280 -2.54 -13.65 -16.21
CA LEU A 280 -1.83 -14.80 -15.65
C LEU A 280 -2.72 -16.03 -15.82
N SER A 281 -2.16 -17.08 -16.41
CA SER A 281 -2.84 -18.37 -16.50
C SER A 281 -3.01 -18.99 -15.11
N ASP A 282 -4.20 -19.50 -14.83
CA ASP A 282 -4.52 -20.21 -13.59
C ASP A 282 -3.65 -21.46 -13.42
N GLU A 283 -3.38 -22.17 -14.51
CA GLU A 283 -2.53 -23.36 -14.50
C GLU A 283 -1.09 -23.02 -14.12
N VAL A 284 -0.55 -21.92 -14.67
CA VAL A 284 0.79 -21.42 -14.32
C VAL A 284 0.84 -21.02 -12.85
N PHE A 285 -0.15 -20.28 -12.37
CA PHE A 285 -0.18 -19.85 -10.97
C PHE A 285 -0.27 -21.03 -10.00
N GLU A 286 -1.17 -21.99 -10.25
CA GLU A 286 -1.32 -23.16 -9.39
C GLU A 286 -0.08 -24.05 -9.38
N LEU A 287 0.62 -24.19 -10.51
CA LEU A 287 1.90 -24.89 -10.58
C LEU A 287 2.98 -24.24 -9.68
N LEU A 288 3.02 -22.91 -9.60
CA LEU A 288 4.02 -22.17 -8.83
C LEU A 288 3.78 -22.24 -7.32
N LYS A 289 2.54 -22.45 -6.86
CA LYS A 289 2.21 -22.53 -5.41
C LYS A 289 2.93 -23.65 -4.67
N LYS A 290 3.48 -24.65 -5.37
CA LYS A 290 4.36 -25.68 -4.77
C LYS A 290 5.61 -25.10 -4.07
N TYR A 291 5.95 -23.83 -4.33
CA TYR A 291 7.07 -23.13 -3.71
C TYR A 291 6.70 -22.33 -2.46
N GLU A 292 5.42 -22.18 -2.14
CA GLU A 292 4.96 -21.58 -0.89
C GLU A 292 5.37 -22.44 0.31
N PHE A 293 5.56 -21.80 1.46
CA PHE A 293 5.83 -22.50 2.71
C PHE A 293 5.47 -21.63 3.92
N ASN A 294 5.33 -22.25 5.09
CA ASN A 294 5.08 -21.54 6.33
C ASN A 294 6.00 -22.07 7.44
N ASN A 295 6.97 -21.26 7.87
CA ASN A 295 7.86 -21.56 9.01
C ASN A 295 7.62 -20.61 10.20
N ILE A 296 6.44 -19.99 10.29
CA ILE A 296 6.06 -19.21 11.47
C ILE A 296 5.71 -20.19 12.60
N SER A 297 6.42 -20.06 13.72
CA SER A 297 6.27 -20.87 14.93
C SER A 297 5.59 -20.11 16.06
#